data_AF-A0A3C1A1Q2-F1
#
_entry.id   AF-A0A3C1A1Q2-F1
#
_cell.length_a   1.000
_cell.length_b   1.000
_cell.length_c   1.000
_cell.angle_alpha   90.00
_cell.angle_beta   90.00
_cell.angle_gamma   90.00
#
_symmetry.space_group_name_H-M   'P 1'
#
loop_
_entity.id
_entity.type
_entity.pdbx_description
1 polymer ?
#
loop_
_entity_poly.entity_id
_entity_poly.type
_entity_poly.pdbx_seq_one_letter_code
_entity_poly.pdbx_strand_id
1 'polypeptide(L)'
;MAKKDTVLIVGAGIGGMQSALLLAEAGYKVHLLDRAPALGGSMPLLDRTFPTNSCGLCFMSPDLPAYCPFIECERHPNIELLPYAEVGSLEGEAGDFRASILRKARYVDPERCTGCGDCALVCPVEVPRELGEGLERRKAIYRPYPQAIPSAYLIDKEACTECGECLKVCKAEAIDLEMEDKHLQLGAGAVILTPGFQSFPAELKGEFGYGRYPNVVTGFQFERMLSLTSLSHGLPHRPSDGQPPKRIAFIQCVGSRDPSQGRGYCSAVCCMYATKQAILAKERAPESEITIFYMDLRTFGKGYDRYLEQAKKGYGVNFQRSMVSAVKQEPRSKNLLLSYVDEDGRPREGEFDLVVLTTGFVPPAGAKELAERVGIALNEYGFCQRAEFAPTETSRPGIFVAGAFAEPKDIVETVAEAASAAANAVYLLGREAIEVESPKEYPPEREVVDEEPRVGLFLCRCGEEIDQAVDLSQLREFTQGLKEVALVQEVGYACRPEGLQEIKEAITGEGLNRVVVAGCTHRLYEALLQGALREAGLNPYLLERVNLREECAWAHGNRPQEATAKAKSLLEMAVAKARSLKPLTRAIHEVTPGVLVIGGGLAGMTAALGLAEQGFQVYLVEKEKELGGNLRHLYYTL
;
A
#
# COMPACT_ATOMS: atom_id res chain seq x y z
N MET A 1 -18.10 29.61 -0.51
CA MET A 1 -18.84 28.49 -1.14
C MET A 1 -18.40 27.24 -0.42
N ALA A 2 -19.35 26.49 0.15
CA ALA A 2 -19.07 25.22 0.81
C ALA A 2 -18.39 24.27 -0.20
N LYS A 3 -17.23 23.71 0.15
CA LYS A 3 -16.50 22.77 -0.71
C LYS A 3 -17.05 21.35 -0.54
N LYS A 4 -18.33 21.16 -0.90
CA LYS A 4 -19.02 19.87 -0.77
C LYS A 4 -18.45 18.77 -1.67
N ASP A 5 -17.61 19.12 -2.64
CA ASP A 5 -17.00 18.22 -3.61
C ASP A 5 -15.62 17.69 -3.19
N THR A 6 -15.10 18.12 -2.04
CA THR A 6 -13.71 17.85 -1.62
C THR A 6 -13.64 17.15 -0.26
N VAL A 7 -12.83 16.11 -0.15
CA VAL A 7 -12.56 15.38 1.12
C VAL A 7 -11.09 15.47 1.49
N LEU A 8 -10.81 15.77 2.75
CA LEU A 8 -9.45 15.71 3.31
C LEU A 8 -9.25 14.38 4.04
N ILE A 9 -8.19 13.65 3.71
CA ILE A 9 -7.82 12.40 4.37
C ILE A 9 -6.48 12.59 5.08
N VAL A 10 -6.44 12.30 6.38
CA VAL A 10 -5.25 12.47 7.23
C VAL A 10 -4.68 11.11 7.60
N GLY A 11 -3.60 10.73 6.93
CA GLY A 11 -2.89 9.47 7.06
C GLY A 11 -3.12 8.59 5.84
N ALA A 12 -2.07 8.30 5.10
CA ALA A 12 -2.10 7.61 3.81
C ALA A 12 -1.57 6.18 3.90
N GLY A 13 -1.87 5.50 5.00
CA GLY A 13 -1.82 4.05 5.09
C GLY A 13 -2.91 3.38 4.25
N ILE A 14 -3.04 2.05 4.37
CA ILE A 14 -4.00 1.28 3.56
C ILE A 14 -5.46 1.77 3.68
N GLY A 15 -5.90 2.18 4.89
CA GLY A 15 -7.24 2.73 5.08
C GLY A 15 -7.45 4.10 4.42
N GLY A 16 -6.42 4.96 4.45
CA GLY A 16 -6.47 6.27 3.80
C GLY A 16 -6.48 6.15 2.28
N MET A 17 -5.61 5.30 1.72
CA MET A 17 -5.57 5.01 0.28
C MET A 17 -6.89 4.38 -0.20
N GLN A 18 -7.47 3.44 0.54
CA GLN A 18 -8.76 2.84 0.18
C GLN A 18 -9.88 3.89 0.16
N SER A 19 -9.95 4.73 1.20
CA SER A 19 -10.96 5.80 1.27
C SER A 19 -10.78 6.79 0.13
N ALA A 20 -9.53 7.16 -0.19
CA ALA A 20 -9.20 8.08 -1.27
C ALA A 20 -9.67 7.55 -2.62
N LEU A 21 -9.34 6.29 -2.95
CA LEU A 21 -9.73 5.68 -4.22
C LEU A 21 -11.25 5.63 -4.39
N LEU A 22 -11.98 5.14 -3.37
CA LEU A 22 -13.44 5.05 -3.44
C LEU A 22 -14.12 6.41 -3.57
N LEU A 23 -13.65 7.42 -2.83
CA LEU A 23 -14.17 8.79 -2.95
C LEU A 23 -13.88 9.39 -4.32
N ALA A 24 -12.68 9.17 -4.83
CA ALA A 24 -12.24 9.68 -6.11
C ALA A 24 -13.00 9.02 -7.28
N GLU A 25 -13.28 7.73 -7.20
CA GLU A 25 -14.15 6.98 -8.12
C GLU A 25 -15.62 7.42 -8.01
N ALA A 26 -16.07 7.82 -6.83
CA ALA A 26 -17.39 8.43 -6.62
C ALA A 26 -17.47 9.88 -7.15
N GLY A 27 -16.35 10.45 -7.61
CA GLY A 27 -16.25 11.77 -8.25
C GLY A 27 -15.63 12.86 -7.38
N TYR A 28 -15.41 12.63 -6.09
CA TYR A 28 -14.93 13.67 -5.17
C TYR A 28 -13.45 13.97 -5.38
N LYS A 29 -13.06 15.24 -5.20
CA LYS A 29 -11.66 15.63 -5.05
C LYS A 29 -11.17 15.18 -3.68
N VAL A 30 -9.98 14.61 -3.62
CA VAL A 30 -9.38 14.09 -2.39
C VAL A 30 -8.02 14.70 -2.17
N HIS A 31 -7.82 15.34 -1.02
CA HIS A 31 -6.49 15.67 -0.52
C HIS A 31 -6.03 14.55 0.40
N LEU A 32 -5.08 13.72 -0.05
CA LEU A 32 -4.55 12.60 0.71
C LEU A 32 -3.21 12.99 1.36
N LEU A 33 -3.27 13.32 2.65
CA LEU A 33 -2.14 13.80 3.43
C LEU A 33 -1.50 12.68 4.25
N ASP A 34 -0.17 12.68 4.35
CA ASP A 34 0.56 11.86 5.33
C ASP A 34 1.72 12.66 5.92
N ARG A 35 1.95 12.51 7.23
CA ARG A 35 3.12 13.06 7.93
C ARG A 35 4.41 12.37 7.49
N ALA A 36 4.32 11.10 7.09
CA ALA A 36 5.45 10.35 6.56
C ALA A 36 5.80 10.88 5.18
N PRO A 37 7.09 10.79 4.78
CA PRO A 37 7.55 11.32 3.50
C PRO A 37 7.07 10.54 2.28
N ALA A 38 6.39 9.40 2.49
CA ALA A 38 5.82 8.56 1.46
C ALA A 38 4.56 7.85 1.96
N LEU A 39 3.72 7.43 1.01
CA LEU A 39 2.49 6.66 1.24
C LEU A 39 2.72 5.31 1.92
N GLY A 40 1.63 4.63 2.33
CA GLY A 40 1.63 3.21 2.70
C GLY A 40 1.60 2.90 4.19
N GLY A 41 1.97 3.85 5.06
CA GLY A 41 2.01 3.64 6.51
C GLY A 41 2.88 2.44 6.90
N SER A 42 2.33 1.48 7.63
CA SER A 42 3.06 0.27 8.07
C SER A 42 3.17 -0.81 6.99
N MET A 43 2.48 -0.67 5.86
CA MET A 43 2.44 -1.71 4.84
C MET A 43 3.81 -2.00 4.18
N PRO A 44 4.66 -0.99 3.86
CA PRO A 44 6.00 -1.21 3.31
C PRO A 44 6.94 -1.98 4.24
N LEU A 45 6.60 -2.11 5.53
CA LEU A 45 7.34 -2.93 6.49
C LEU A 45 7.05 -4.42 6.32
N LEU A 46 5.87 -4.78 5.82
CA LEU A 46 5.41 -6.17 5.72
C LEU A 46 5.98 -6.85 4.47
N ASP A 47 6.57 -8.03 4.65
CA ASP A 47 7.00 -8.86 3.51
C ASP A 47 5.80 -9.60 2.91
N ARG A 48 4.99 -10.21 3.78
CA ARG A 48 3.75 -10.90 3.43
C ARG A 48 2.64 -10.60 4.44
N THR A 49 1.40 -10.82 4.04
CA THR A 49 0.20 -10.62 4.86
C THR A 49 -0.49 -11.95 5.17
N PHE A 50 -0.87 -12.16 6.43
CA PHE A 50 -1.73 -13.29 6.80
C PHE A 50 -3.18 -13.03 6.32
N PRO A 51 -3.99 -14.07 6.13
CA PRO A 51 -3.67 -15.50 6.23
C PRO A 51 -3.22 -16.09 4.89
N THR A 52 -3.10 -15.28 3.83
CA THR A 52 -2.83 -15.76 2.48
C THR A 52 -1.34 -15.90 2.16
N ASN A 53 -0.47 -15.32 2.97
CA ASN A 53 0.97 -15.15 2.69
C ASN A 53 1.24 -14.41 1.37
N SER A 54 0.30 -13.58 0.92
CA SER A 54 0.47 -12.75 -0.27
C SER A 54 1.45 -11.62 0.00
N CYS A 55 2.25 -11.26 -1.00
CA CYS A 55 2.97 -9.99 -1.00
C CYS A 55 1.92 -8.87 -1.07
N GLY A 56 1.84 -8.03 -0.03
CA GLY A 56 0.80 -7.00 0.07
C GLY A 56 0.81 -6.02 -1.10
N LEU A 57 1.95 -5.80 -1.74
CA LEU A 57 2.09 -4.85 -2.86
C LEU A 57 1.37 -5.29 -4.15
N CYS A 58 1.07 -6.59 -4.35
CA CYS A 58 0.61 -7.11 -5.64
C CYS A 58 -0.87 -7.54 -5.70
N PHE A 59 -1.59 -7.67 -4.58
CA PHE A 59 -2.90 -8.35 -4.56
C PHE A 59 -4.01 -7.67 -3.74
N MET A 60 -3.86 -6.40 -3.37
CA MET A 60 -4.68 -5.85 -2.27
C MET A 60 -5.92 -5.02 -2.66
N SER A 61 -6.39 -5.08 -3.91
CA SER A 61 -7.77 -4.67 -4.21
C SER A 61 -8.63 -5.91 -4.50
N PRO A 62 -9.78 -6.09 -3.81
CA PRO A 62 -10.71 -7.18 -4.11
C PRO A 62 -11.29 -7.09 -5.53
N ASP A 63 -11.24 -5.91 -6.14
CA ASP A 63 -11.91 -5.65 -7.42
C ASP A 63 -11.03 -6.03 -8.63
N LEU A 64 -9.70 -6.07 -8.49
CA LEU A 64 -8.77 -6.37 -9.60
C LEU A 64 -7.49 -7.11 -9.16
N PRO A 65 -7.21 -8.33 -9.68
CA PRO A 65 -5.95 -9.03 -9.41
C PRO A 65 -4.80 -8.33 -10.15
N ALA A 66 -3.84 -7.78 -9.39
CA ALA A 66 -2.69 -6.95 -9.79
C ALA A 66 -2.84 -5.41 -9.70
N TYR A 67 -3.70 -4.91 -8.79
CA TYR A 67 -3.81 -3.49 -8.45
C TYR A 67 -2.94 -3.11 -7.23
N CYS A 68 -2.07 -2.09 -7.36
CA CYS A 68 -1.21 -1.59 -6.28
C CYS A 68 -1.73 -0.23 -5.79
N PRO A 69 -2.28 -0.11 -4.56
CA PRO A 69 -2.98 1.11 -4.11
C PRO A 69 -2.11 2.36 -4.11
N PHE A 70 -0.79 2.19 -3.96
CA PHE A 70 0.20 3.25 -4.06
C PHE A 70 0.15 3.94 -5.44
N ILE A 71 0.27 3.14 -6.51
CA ILE A 71 0.35 3.62 -7.89
C ILE A 71 -0.99 4.23 -8.32
N GLU A 72 -2.09 3.65 -7.84
CA GLU A 72 -3.43 4.13 -8.16
C GLU A 72 -3.71 5.49 -7.54
N CYS A 73 -3.36 5.66 -6.26
CA CYS A 73 -3.47 6.98 -5.63
C CYS A 73 -2.56 8.02 -6.30
N GLU A 74 -1.36 7.63 -6.74
CA GLU A 74 -0.44 8.53 -7.47
C GLU A 74 -1.00 8.98 -8.82
N ARG A 75 -1.76 8.11 -9.50
CA ARG A 75 -2.21 8.33 -10.87
C ARG A 75 -3.64 8.85 -10.99
N HIS A 76 -4.42 8.78 -9.92
CA HIS A 76 -5.81 9.17 -9.97
C HIS A 76 -5.95 10.70 -10.08
N PRO A 77 -6.65 11.25 -11.09
CA PRO A 77 -6.72 12.70 -11.32
C PRO A 77 -7.40 13.46 -10.18
N ASN A 78 -8.38 12.84 -9.51
CA ASN A 78 -9.08 13.44 -8.38
C ASN A 78 -8.34 13.28 -7.03
N ILE A 79 -7.14 12.69 -6.99
CA ILE A 79 -6.37 12.51 -5.74
C ILE A 79 -5.13 13.40 -5.78
N GLU A 80 -5.09 14.41 -4.91
CA GLU A 80 -3.90 15.20 -4.65
C GLU A 80 -3.12 14.59 -3.47
N LEU A 81 -1.90 14.13 -3.75
CA LEU A 81 -1.00 13.57 -2.75
C LEU A 81 -0.23 14.68 -2.02
N LEU A 82 -0.36 14.69 -0.69
CA LEU A 82 0.36 15.61 0.21
C LEU A 82 1.22 14.82 1.21
N PRO A 83 2.25 14.11 0.75
CA PRO A 83 3.20 13.42 1.62
C PRO A 83 4.07 14.45 2.35
N TYR A 84 4.59 14.06 3.50
CA TYR A 84 5.40 14.91 4.38
C TYR A 84 4.67 16.19 4.83
N ALA A 85 3.36 16.08 5.10
CA ALA A 85 2.53 17.18 5.54
C ALA A 85 1.72 16.83 6.79
N GLU A 86 1.42 17.84 7.61
CA GLU A 86 0.67 17.70 8.85
C GLU A 86 -0.45 18.74 8.94
N VAL A 87 -1.55 18.35 9.56
CA VAL A 87 -2.64 19.29 9.89
C VAL A 87 -2.20 20.14 11.07
N GLY A 88 -2.22 21.46 10.90
CA GLY A 88 -1.97 22.46 11.93
C GLY A 88 -3.23 22.86 12.70
N SER A 89 -4.34 23.10 12.00
CA SER A 89 -5.65 23.39 12.61
C SER A 89 -6.78 23.04 11.65
N LEU A 90 -7.99 22.79 12.20
CA LEU A 90 -9.20 22.54 11.43
C LEU A 90 -10.38 23.37 11.97
N GLU A 91 -10.75 24.40 11.21
CA GLU A 91 -11.87 25.29 11.50
C GLU A 91 -13.10 24.93 10.65
N GLY A 92 -14.28 25.39 11.07
CA GLY A 92 -15.54 25.19 10.35
C GLY A 92 -16.38 24.03 10.87
N GLU A 93 -17.33 23.59 10.05
CA GLU A 93 -18.32 22.56 10.39
C GLU A 93 -18.54 21.61 9.22
N ALA A 94 -19.32 20.53 9.44
CA ALA A 94 -19.62 19.55 8.41
C ALA A 94 -20.14 20.23 7.12
N GLY A 95 -19.48 19.96 6.00
CA GLY A 95 -19.76 20.57 4.70
C GLY A 95 -18.92 21.80 4.34
N ASP A 96 -18.24 22.46 5.31
CA ASP A 96 -17.37 23.62 5.07
C ASP A 96 -16.24 23.71 6.10
N PHE A 97 -15.28 22.78 6.02
CA PHE A 97 -14.06 22.83 6.80
C PHE A 97 -12.96 23.62 6.09
N ARG A 98 -12.10 24.26 6.89
CA ARG A 98 -10.84 24.87 6.46
C ARG A 98 -9.68 24.31 7.28
N ALA A 99 -8.77 23.63 6.61
CA ALA A 99 -7.60 23.00 7.20
C ALA A 99 -6.34 23.82 6.88
N SER A 100 -5.63 24.23 7.93
CA SER A 100 -4.26 24.74 7.81
C SER A 100 -3.30 23.57 7.76
N ILE A 101 -2.53 23.42 6.68
CA ILE A 101 -1.59 22.32 6.48
C ILE A 101 -0.16 22.86 6.45
N LEU A 102 0.74 22.22 7.21
CA LEU A 102 2.18 22.43 7.12
C LEU A 102 2.78 21.31 6.26
N ARG A 103 3.28 21.63 5.08
CA ARG A 103 4.03 20.72 4.22
C ARG A 103 5.52 20.95 4.42
N LYS A 104 6.19 19.97 5.02
CA LYS A 104 7.61 20.06 5.36
C LYS A 104 8.48 20.03 4.11
N ALA A 105 9.60 20.74 4.15
CA ALA A 105 10.60 20.74 3.08
C ALA A 105 11.26 19.36 2.96
N ARG A 106 11.26 18.80 1.74
CA ARG A 106 11.97 17.54 1.45
C ARG A 106 13.45 17.76 1.17
N TYR A 107 13.84 19.01 0.89
CA TYR A 107 15.14 19.44 0.38
C TYR A 107 15.57 18.75 -0.93
N VAL A 108 14.64 18.05 -1.56
CA VAL A 108 14.77 17.37 -2.84
C VAL A 108 13.45 17.55 -3.57
N ASP A 109 13.50 18.15 -4.74
CA ASP A 109 12.36 18.33 -5.63
C ASP A 109 11.95 16.96 -6.23
N PRO A 110 10.75 16.45 -5.90
CA PRO A 110 10.28 15.16 -6.42
C PRO A 110 10.07 15.15 -7.94
N GLU A 111 9.80 16.29 -8.57
CA GLU A 111 9.54 16.38 -10.02
C GLU A 111 10.84 16.30 -10.83
N ARG A 112 11.95 16.79 -10.25
CA ARG A 112 13.28 16.75 -10.88
C ARG A 112 14.07 15.50 -10.50
N CYS A 113 13.77 14.89 -9.36
CA CYS A 113 14.53 13.75 -8.86
C CYS A 113 14.33 12.49 -9.72
N THR A 114 15.42 11.96 -10.27
CA THR A 114 15.39 10.71 -11.06
C THR A 114 15.45 9.44 -10.20
N GLY A 115 15.69 9.58 -8.88
CA GLY A 115 15.78 8.44 -7.97
C GLY A 115 17.03 7.55 -8.14
N CYS A 116 18.09 8.00 -8.82
CA CYS A 116 19.27 7.18 -9.12
C CYS A 116 20.05 6.68 -7.89
N GLY A 117 20.09 7.45 -6.80
CA GLY A 117 20.75 7.08 -5.54
C GLY A 117 22.22 7.47 -5.39
N ASP A 118 22.83 8.10 -6.39
CA ASP A 118 24.22 8.58 -6.32
C ASP A 118 24.49 9.47 -5.11
N CYS A 119 23.51 10.30 -4.75
CA CYS A 119 23.58 11.20 -3.60
C CYS A 119 23.68 10.47 -2.25
N ALA A 120 23.07 9.29 -2.11
CA ALA A 120 23.15 8.50 -0.89
C ALA A 120 24.52 7.81 -0.76
N LEU A 121 25.16 7.43 -1.87
CA LEU A 121 26.48 6.78 -1.85
C LEU A 121 27.57 7.70 -1.30
N VAL A 122 27.50 9.00 -1.58
CA VAL A 122 28.49 9.99 -1.11
C VAL A 122 28.17 10.59 0.26
N CYS A 123 27.01 10.29 0.84
CA CYS A 123 26.61 10.86 2.13
C CYS A 123 27.45 10.25 3.28
N PRO A 124 28.18 11.07 4.05
CA PRO A 124 29.05 10.56 5.12
C PRO A 124 28.27 10.19 6.40
N VAL A 125 27.02 10.62 6.52
CA VAL A 125 26.19 10.42 7.72
C VAL A 125 25.53 9.05 7.70
N GLU A 126 25.50 8.38 8.84
CA GLU A 126 24.69 7.18 9.05
C GLU A 126 23.86 7.27 10.32
N VAL A 127 22.55 7.14 10.18
CA VAL A 127 21.59 7.13 11.28
C VAL A 127 20.75 5.85 11.26
N PRO A 128 20.17 5.42 12.39
CA PRO A 128 19.23 4.30 12.40
C PRO A 128 18.05 4.56 11.45
N ARG A 129 17.63 3.54 10.71
CA ARG A 129 16.46 3.59 9.83
C ARG A 129 15.19 3.34 10.66
N GLU A 130 14.20 4.22 10.50
CA GLU A 130 12.91 4.14 11.18
C GLU A 130 12.11 2.91 10.75
N LEU A 131 12.15 2.60 9.44
CA LEU A 131 11.56 1.39 8.89
C LEU A 131 12.29 0.16 9.44
N GLY A 132 11.62 -0.60 10.30
CA GLY A 132 12.21 -1.74 11.02
C GLY A 132 12.86 -1.36 12.35
N GLU A 133 12.43 -0.26 12.98
CA GLU A 133 12.78 0.14 14.36
C GLU A 133 14.29 0.13 14.63
N GLY A 134 15.07 0.78 13.75
CA GLY A 134 16.51 0.98 13.94
C GLY A 134 17.39 -0.23 13.67
N LEU A 135 16.83 -1.35 13.18
CA LEU A 135 17.62 -2.55 12.86
C LEU A 135 18.67 -2.30 11.77
N GLU A 136 18.31 -1.51 10.75
CA GLU A 136 19.18 -1.13 9.65
C GLU A 136 19.62 0.34 9.80
N ARG A 137 20.69 0.73 9.11
CA ARG A 137 21.12 2.13 9.02
C ARG A 137 20.69 2.74 7.69
N ARG A 138 20.49 4.05 7.67
CA ARG A 138 20.27 4.86 6.46
C ARG A 138 21.19 6.08 6.48
N LYS A 139 21.31 6.72 5.32
CA LYS A 139 22.00 8.00 5.16
C LYS A 139 21.08 9.17 5.52
N ALA A 140 21.64 10.37 5.68
CA ALA A 140 20.84 11.60 5.89
C ALA A 140 19.99 11.93 4.67
N ILE A 141 20.54 11.77 3.45
CA ILE A 141 19.75 11.75 2.21
C ILE A 141 19.35 10.31 1.90
N TYR A 142 18.06 10.03 1.83
CA TYR A 142 17.56 8.67 1.74
C TYR A 142 16.25 8.57 0.96
N ARG A 143 15.90 7.35 0.59
CA ARG A 143 14.56 6.99 0.13
C ARG A 143 13.86 6.20 1.25
N PRO A 144 12.58 6.48 1.59
CA PRO A 144 11.89 5.81 2.69
C PRO A 144 11.88 4.29 2.55
N TYR A 145 11.54 3.80 1.35
CA TYR A 145 11.61 2.39 0.95
C TYR A 145 11.70 2.30 -0.60
N PRO A 146 12.11 1.16 -1.20
CA PRO A 146 12.43 1.09 -2.63
C PRO A 146 11.29 1.45 -3.59
N GLN A 147 10.04 1.22 -3.20
CA GLN A 147 8.84 1.56 -3.98
C GLN A 147 8.11 2.80 -3.42
N ALA A 148 8.82 3.67 -2.68
CA ALA A 148 8.22 4.86 -2.10
C ALA A 148 7.58 5.75 -3.15
N ILE A 149 6.38 6.25 -2.83
CA ILE A 149 5.66 7.26 -3.60
C ILE A 149 5.51 8.50 -2.72
N PRO A 150 5.98 9.68 -3.20
CA PRO A 150 6.61 9.91 -4.49
C PRO A 150 7.97 9.24 -4.63
N SER A 151 8.34 8.83 -5.84
CA SER A 151 9.58 8.11 -6.15
C SER A 151 10.82 9.01 -6.14
N ALA A 152 11.05 9.70 -5.03
CA ALA A 152 12.14 10.65 -4.84
C ALA A 152 12.85 10.47 -3.51
N TYR A 153 14.11 10.90 -3.46
CA TYR A 153 14.88 11.02 -2.22
C TYR A 153 14.35 12.20 -1.37
N LEU A 154 14.78 12.26 -0.12
CA LEU A 154 14.62 13.42 0.76
C LEU A 154 15.82 13.51 1.70
N ILE A 155 16.03 14.69 2.29
CA ILE A 155 17.07 14.91 3.30
C ILE A 155 16.42 15.06 4.67
N ASP A 156 16.90 14.26 5.60
CA ASP A 156 16.69 14.47 7.04
C ASP A 156 17.62 15.58 7.52
N LYS A 157 17.05 16.78 7.74
CA LYS A 157 17.81 17.97 8.13
C LYS A 157 18.40 17.85 9.54
N GLU A 158 17.76 17.09 10.44
CA GLU A 158 18.27 16.88 11.81
C GLU A 158 19.57 16.06 11.81
N ALA A 159 19.70 15.12 10.85
CA ALA A 159 20.88 14.30 10.68
C ALA A 159 21.93 14.91 9.71
N CYS A 160 21.52 15.81 8.82
CA CYS A 160 22.38 16.36 7.77
C CYS A 160 23.49 17.26 8.33
N THR A 161 24.71 17.11 7.81
CA THR A 161 25.86 17.96 8.16
C THR A 161 26.09 19.12 7.20
N GLU A 162 25.22 19.29 6.19
CA GLU A 162 25.31 20.33 5.15
C GLU A 162 26.64 20.37 4.38
N CYS A 163 27.36 19.24 4.31
CA CYS A 163 28.68 19.16 3.65
C CYS A 163 28.67 19.41 2.13
N GLY A 164 27.51 19.37 1.47
CA GLY A 164 27.36 19.66 0.04
C GLY A 164 27.77 18.55 -0.93
N GLU A 165 28.25 17.39 -0.46
CA GLU A 165 28.71 16.30 -1.34
C GLU A 165 27.58 15.74 -2.24
N CYS A 166 26.36 15.64 -1.72
CA CYS A 166 25.22 15.17 -2.49
C CYS A 166 24.83 16.12 -3.65
N LEU A 167 25.09 17.44 -3.52
CA LEU A 167 24.82 18.42 -4.57
C LEU A 167 25.76 18.22 -5.76
N LYS A 168 27.05 17.93 -5.51
CA LYS A 168 28.08 17.76 -6.55
C LYS A 168 27.79 16.59 -7.49
N VAL A 169 27.11 15.55 -7.00
CA VAL A 169 26.80 14.34 -7.78
C VAL A 169 25.39 14.35 -8.39
N CYS A 170 24.51 15.27 -7.97
CA CYS A 170 23.13 15.32 -8.44
C CYS A 170 23.04 15.99 -9.82
N LYS A 171 23.15 15.19 -10.89
CA LYS A 171 23.06 15.68 -12.28
C LYS A 171 21.71 16.32 -12.63
N ALA A 172 20.63 15.92 -11.97
CA ALA A 172 19.30 16.46 -12.19
C ALA A 172 19.08 17.80 -11.45
N GLU A 173 20.05 18.21 -10.61
CA GLU A 173 19.98 19.43 -9.80
C GLU A 173 18.68 19.51 -8.96
N ALA A 174 18.24 18.36 -8.47
CA ALA A 174 16.98 18.23 -7.71
C ALA A 174 17.14 18.59 -6.22
N ILE A 175 18.36 18.74 -5.71
CA ILE A 175 18.63 18.99 -4.29
C ILE A 175 18.67 20.49 -4.02
N ASP A 176 17.88 20.94 -3.04
CA ASP A 176 17.83 22.31 -2.57
C ASP A 176 17.84 22.33 -1.03
N LEU A 177 18.97 22.71 -0.43
CA LEU A 177 19.15 22.74 1.03
C LEU A 177 18.47 23.93 1.70
N GLU A 178 18.09 24.94 0.93
CA GLU A 178 17.40 26.17 1.36
C GLU A 178 15.88 26.07 1.15
N MET A 179 15.38 24.89 0.74
CA MET A 179 13.95 24.65 0.58
C MET A 179 13.21 24.90 1.90
N GLU A 180 12.22 25.80 1.87
CA GLU A 180 11.41 26.15 3.03
C GLU A 180 10.12 25.32 3.12
N ASP A 181 9.61 25.18 4.34
CA ASP A 181 8.29 24.61 4.60
C ASP A 181 7.19 25.45 3.94
N LYS A 182 6.14 24.78 3.45
CA LYS A 182 5.00 25.44 2.81
C LYS A 182 3.76 25.36 3.69
N HIS A 183 3.13 26.51 3.92
CA HIS A 183 1.83 26.60 4.57
C HIS A 183 0.73 26.62 3.51
N LEU A 184 -0.18 25.65 3.57
CA LEU A 184 -1.30 25.51 2.64
C LEU A 184 -2.62 25.71 3.41
N GLN A 185 -3.61 26.27 2.74
CA GLN A 185 -4.98 26.37 3.23
C GLN A 185 -5.88 25.55 2.31
N LEU A 186 -6.38 24.43 2.83
CA LEU A 186 -7.25 23.52 2.10
C LEU A 186 -8.67 23.65 2.63
N GLY A 187 -9.64 23.52 1.73
CA GLY A 187 -11.04 23.44 2.15
C GLY A 187 -11.56 22.05 1.86
N ALA A 188 -12.44 21.53 2.71
CA ALA A 188 -13.03 20.20 2.54
C ALA A 188 -14.45 20.19 3.12
N GLY A 189 -15.34 19.42 2.52
CA GLY A 189 -16.67 19.20 3.07
C GLY A 189 -16.67 18.12 4.17
N ALA A 190 -15.76 17.16 4.08
CA ALA A 190 -15.61 16.08 5.06
C ALA A 190 -14.12 15.80 5.33
N VAL A 191 -13.84 15.24 6.51
CA VAL A 191 -12.48 14.82 6.90
C VAL A 191 -12.50 13.35 7.29
N ILE A 192 -11.53 12.55 6.84
CA ILE A 192 -11.34 11.15 7.26
C ILE A 192 -9.97 11.01 7.94
N LEU A 193 -9.95 10.48 9.15
CA LEU A 193 -8.74 10.28 9.95
C LEU A 193 -8.30 8.82 9.87
N THR A 194 -7.12 8.60 9.30
CA THR A 194 -6.47 7.30 9.13
C THR A 194 -4.96 7.33 9.50
N PRO A 195 -4.54 7.98 10.61
CA PRO A 195 -3.11 8.13 10.95
C PRO A 195 -2.42 6.82 11.40
N GLY A 196 -3.18 5.73 11.48
CA GLY A 196 -2.67 4.39 11.81
C GLY A 196 -2.41 4.21 13.30
N PHE A 197 -1.29 3.57 13.62
CA PHE A 197 -0.90 3.20 14.98
C PHE A 197 0.62 3.34 15.14
N GLN A 198 1.12 3.12 16.36
CA GLN A 198 2.53 2.92 16.63
C GLN A 198 2.75 1.59 17.36
N SER A 199 3.91 0.97 17.15
CA SER A 199 4.35 -0.20 17.93
C SER A 199 4.51 0.18 19.40
N PHE A 200 4.11 -0.70 20.31
CA PHE A 200 4.37 -0.52 21.72
C PHE A 200 5.89 -0.42 21.99
N PRO A 201 6.36 0.61 22.74
CA PRO A 201 7.78 0.74 23.10
C PRO A 201 8.19 -0.38 24.05
N ALA A 202 8.87 -1.39 23.52
CA ALA A 202 9.20 -2.62 24.22
C ALA A 202 10.15 -2.42 25.42
N GLU A 203 10.86 -1.29 25.49
CA GLU A 203 11.70 -0.89 26.62
C GLU A 203 10.92 -0.75 27.92
N LEU A 204 9.62 -0.45 27.84
CA LEU A 204 8.74 -0.38 29.01
C LEU A 204 8.52 -1.77 29.65
N LYS A 205 8.85 -2.85 28.93
CA LYS A 205 8.84 -4.23 29.42
C LYS A 205 10.25 -4.70 29.74
N GLY A 206 10.85 -4.04 30.73
CA GLY A 206 12.24 -4.26 31.15
C GLY A 206 12.53 -5.71 31.57
N GLU A 207 11.53 -6.46 32.03
CA GLU A 207 11.64 -7.88 32.37
C GLU A 207 11.99 -8.77 31.17
N PHE A 208 11.75 -8.31 29.94
CA PHE A 208 12.09 -9.00 28.71
C PHE A 208 13.44 -8.57 28.12
N GLY A 209 14.08 -7.54 28.67
CA GLY A 209 15.45 -7.16 28.34
C GLY A 209 15.66 -6.54 26.96
N TYR A 210 14.61 -6.03 26.31
CA TYR A 210 14.74 -5.24 25.08
C TYR A 210 15.62 -4.00 25.27
N GLY A 211 16.45 -3.67 24.28
CA GLY A 211 17.45 -2.60 24.37
C GLY A 211 18.70 -2.95 25.20
N ARG A 212 18.64 -3.96 26.07
CA ARG A 212 19.77 -4.46 26.86
C ARG A 212 20.42 -5.69 26.23
N TYR A 213 19.61 -6.63 25.76
CA TYR A 213 20.08 -7.89 25.18
C TYR A 213 19.97 -7.84 23.66
N PRO A 214 21.08 -7.94 22.90
CA PRO A 214 21.06 -7.80 21.45
C PRO A 214 20.12 -8.80 20.74
N ASN A 215 19.96 -10.00 21.29
CA ASN A 215 19.13 -11.05 20.70
C ASN A 215 17.65 -10.99 21.10
N VAL A 216 17.23 -9.91 21.77
CA VAL A 216 15.81 -9.61 22.01
C VAL A 216 15.39 -8.54 21.02
N VAL A 217 14.53 -8.91 20.08
CA VAL A 217 14.03 -8.04 19.00
C VAL A 217 12.52 -7.90 19.08
N THR A 218 11.96 -6.84 18.50
CA THR A 218 10.50 -6.73 18.37
C THR A 218 9.98 -7.53 17.17
N GLY A 219 8.68 -7.75 17.12
CA GLY A 219 8.00 -8.32 15.96
C GLY A 219 8.21 -7.49 14.70
N PHE A 220 8.37 -6.17 14.80
CA PHE A 220 8.60 -5.30 13.64
C PHE A 220 10.06 -5.36 13.15
N GLN A 221 11.04 -5.45 14.05
CA GLN A 221 12.42 -5.75 13.68
C GLN A 221 12.53 -7.12 13.03
N PHE A 222 11.84 -8.12 13.59
CA PHE A 222 11.82 -9.47 13.02
C PHE A 222 11.10 -9.51 11.66
N GLU A 223 10.03 -8.74 11.47
CA GLU A 223 9.41 -8.54 10.14
C GLU A 223 10.43 -8.00 9.14
N ARG A 224 11.24 -7.01 9.55
CA ARG A 224 12.28 -6.45 8.70
C ARG A 224 13.35 -7.50 8.37
N MET A 225 13.82 -8.28 9.34
CA MET A 225 14.77 -9.39 9.09
C MET A 225 14.23 -10.40 8.06
N LEU A 226 12.93 -10.67 8.14
CA LEU A 226 12.22 -11.56 7.23
C LEU A 226 11.86 -10.90 5.89
N SER A 227 12.17 -9.63 5.65
CA SER A 227 11.89 -9.03 4.34
C SER A 227 12.96 -9.40 3.32
N LEU A 228 12.57 -9.77 2.11
CA LEU A 228 13.52 -10.02 1.00
C LEU A 228 14.30 -8.76 0.58
N THR A 229 13.77 -7.58 0.91
CA THR A 229 14.41 -6.28 0.64
C THR A 229 15.31 -5.80 1.78
N SER A 230 15.47 -6.60 2.84
CA SER A 230 16.38 -6.30 3.96
C SER A 230 17.80 -6.75 3.68
N LEU A 231 18.73 -6.24 4.47
CA LEU A 231 20.13 -6.66 4.45
C LEU A 231 20.31 -8.15 4.73
N SER A 232 19.36 -8.78 5.43
CA SER A 232 19.36 -10.23 5.66
C SER A 232 18.72 -11.05 4.56
N HIS A 233 18.19 -10.43 3.50
CA HIS A 233 17.55 -11.11 2.38
C HIS A 233 16.49 -12.15 2.81
N GLY A 234 15.77 -11.85 3.88
CA GLY A 234 14.72 -12.68 4.45
C GLY A 234 15.19 -13.75 5.45
N LEU A 235 16.49 -13.91 5.70
CA LEU A 235 17.03 -14.94 6.60
C LEU A 235 17.06 -14.45 8.07
N PRO A 236 16.49 -15.19 9.02
CA PRO A 236 16.61 -14.86 10.44
C PRO A 236 18.07 -15.01 10.91
N HIS A 237 18.54 -14.06 11.70
CA HIS A 237 19.90 -14.05 12.26
C HIS A 237 19.89 -13.44 13.66
N ARG A 238 20.90 -13.77 14.47
CA ARG A 238 21.14 -13.17 15.79
C ARG A 238 21.82 -11.82 15.63
N PRO A 239 21.28 -10.72 16.17
CA PRO A 239 21.97 -9.42 16.13
C PRO A 239 23.33 -9.40 16.84
N SER A 240 23.58 -10.30 17.81
CA SER A 240 24.84 -10.31 18.54
C SER A 240 26.06 -10.73 17.71
N ASP A 241 25.87 -11.63 16.75
CA ASP A 241 26.97 -12.32 16.05
C ASP A 241 26.67 -12.69 14.58
N GLY A 242 25.47 -12.37 14.08
CA GLY A 242 25.04 -12.66 12.72
C GLY A 242 24.72 -14.14 12.43
N GLN A 243 24.82 -15.03 13.43
CA GLN A 243 24.60 -16.46 13.21
C GLN A 243 23.09 -16.79 13.08
N PRO A 244 22.73 -17.80 12.27
CA PRO A 244 21.34 -18.28 12.20
C PRO A 244 20.86 -18.83 13.56
N PRO A 245 19.71 -18.38 14.09
CA PRO A 245 19.17 -18.91 15.34
C PRO A 245 18.56 -20.30 15.13
N LYS A 246 18.97 -21.27 15.96
CA LYS A 246 18.40 -22.62 15.98
C LYS A 246 17.13 -22.68 16.82
N ARG A 247 17.03 -21.90 17.90
CA ARG A 247 15.85 -21.83 18.76
C ARG A 247 15.33 -20.39 18.84
N ILE A 248 14.09 -20.17 18.41
CA ILE A 248 13.43 -18.85 18.40
C ILE A 248 12.20 -18.89 19.32
N ALA A 249 12.13 -17.97 20.26
CA ALA A 249 10.95 -17.79 21.11
C ALA A 249 10.17 -16.53 20.71
N PHE A 250 8.86 -16.63 20.56
CA PHE A 250 7.96 -15.48 20.47
C PHE A 250 7.23 -15.29 21.79
N ILE A 251 7.20 -14.06 22.30
CA ILE A 251 6.44 -13.70 23.50
C ILE A 251 5.22 -12.91 23.08
N GLN A 252 4.02 -13.45 23.34
CA GLN A 252 2.74 -12.80 23.03
C GLN A 252 2.36 -11.70 24.01
N CYS A 253 1.45 -10.82 23.56
CA CYS A 253 0.81 -9.80 24.39
C CYS A 253 1.79 -8.77 25.00
N VAL A 254 2.92 -8.49 24.35
CA VAL A 254 3.86 -7.48 24.84
C VAL A 254 3.26 -6.09 24.66
N GLY A 255 2.88 -5.44 25.76
CA GLY A 255 2.20 -4.14 25.73
C GLY A 255 0.70 -4.21 25.41
N SER A 256 0.05 -5.35 25.67
CA SER A 256 -1.39 -5.53 25.51
C SER A 256 -1.93 -6.47 26.57
N ARG A 257 -3.23 -6.33 26.90
CA ARG A 257 -3.87 -7.08 27.99
C ARG A 257 -3.10 -6.95 29.31
N ASP A 258 -2.58 -5.75 29.53
CA ASP A 258 -1.77 -5.39 30.68
C ASP A 258 -2.34 -4.12 31.35
N PRO A 259 -3.28 -4.27 32.29
CA PRO A 259 -3.84 -3.15 33.05
C PRO A 259 -2.80 -2.38 33.86
N SER A 260 -1.70 -3.01 34.28
CA SER A 260 -0.63 -2.33 35.05
C SER A 260 0.07 -1.24 34.24
N GLN A 261 -0.03 -1.32 32.91
CA GLN A 261 0.52 -0.37 31.95
C GLN A 261 -0.57 0.53 31.33
N GLY A 262 -1.79 0.54 31.90
CA GLY A 262 -2.92 1.28 31.34
C GLY A 262 -3.41 0.75 30.00
N ARG A 263 -3.13 -0.53 29.68
CA ARG A 263 -3.38 -1.14 28.36
C ARG A 263 -4.18 -2.44 28.50
N GLY A 264 -5.40 -2.31 29.01
CA GLY A 264 -6.32 -3.43 29.26
C GLY A 264 -6.90 -4.10 28.01
N TYR A 265 -6.66 -3.54 26.82
CA TYR A 265 -7.18 -4.03 25.55
C TYR A 265 -6.25 -5.05 24.87
N CYS A 266 -6.80 -5.79 23.90
CA CYS A 266 -6.02 -6.66 23.02
C CYS A 266 -5.68 -5.94 21.72
N SER A 267 -4.46 -6.12 21.21
CA SER A 267 -4.05 -5.52 19.93
C SER A 267 -4.56 -6.25 18.68
N ALA A 268 -5.44 -7.25 18.82
CA ALA A 268 -6.12 -8.02 17.78
C ALA A 268 -5.25 -8.82 16.79
N VAL A 269 -4.05 -8.35 16.44
CA VAL A 269 -3.25 -8.86 15.32
C VAL A 269 -2.03 -9.69 15.73
N CYS A 270 -1.56 -9.58 16.98
CA CYS A 270 -0.27 -10.13 17.42
C CYS A 270 -0.18 -11.65 17.33
N CYS A 271 -1.27 -12.36 17.64
CA CYS A 271 -1.34 -13.81 17.44
C CYS A 271 -1.11 -14.19 15.98
N MET A 272 -1.70 -13.44 15.04
CA MET A 272 -1.67 -13.75 13.61
C MET A 272 -0.36 -13.36 12.94
N TYR A 273 0.19 -12.16 13.21
CA TYR A 273 1.47 -11.81 12.60
C TYR A 273 2.61 -12.66 13.16
N ALA A 274 2.56 -13.07 14.44
CA ALA A 274 3.58 -13.97 15.00
C ALA A 274 3.51 -15.36 14.37
N THR A 275 2.29 -15.88 14.19
CA THR A 275 2.07 -17.15 13.47
C THR A 275 2.62 -17.05 12.04
N LYS A 276 2.36 -15.92 11.36
CA LYS A 276 2.90 -15.66 10.03
C LYS A 276 4.43 -15.62 10.03
N GLN A 277 5.03 -14.81 10.90
CA GLN A 277 6.48 -14.68 11.00
C GLN A 277 7.14 -16.02 11.33
N ALA A 278 6.54 -16.86 12.17
CA ALA A 278 7.01 -18.21 12.46
C ALA A 278 6.96 -19.11 11.23
N ILE A 279 5.87 -19.08 10.44
CA ILE A 279 5.79 -19.80 9.16
C ILE A 279 6.89 -19.34 8.19
N LEU A 280 7.07 -18.02 8.02
CA LEU A 280 8.08 -17.48 7.10
C LEU A 280 9.50 -17.80 7.54
N ALA A 281 9.76 -17.74 8.86
CA ALA A 281 11.03 -18.17 9.41
C ALA A 281 11.28 -19.66 9.15
N LYS A 282 10.27 -20.53 9.32
CA LYS A 282 10.36 -21.97 8.99
C LYS A 282 10.55 -22.25 7.50
N GLU A 283 9.92 -21.49 6.60
CA GLU A 283 10.12 -21.62 5.15
C GLU A 283 11.58 -21.37 4.74
N ARG A 284 12.26 -20.47 5.45
CA ARG A 284 13.62 -20.00 5.10
C ARG A 284 14.71 -20.65 5.94
N ALA A 285 14.38 -21.06 7.15
CA ALA A 285 15.24 -21.78 8.08
C ALA A 285 14.46 -23.00 8.65
N PRO A 286 14.31 -24.09 7.88
CA PRO A 286 13.49 -25.25 8.27
C PRO A 286 13.93 -25.91 9.58
N GLU A 287 15.23 -25.88 9.85
CA GLU A 287 15.88 -26.46 11.03
C GLU A 287 15.62 -25.68 12.32
N SER A 288 15.14 -24.43 12.25
CA SER A 288 14.93 -23.61 13.44
C SER A 288 13.73 -24.11 14.25
N GLU A 289 13.91 -24.44 15.52
CA GLU A 289 12.83 -24.74 16.46
C GLU A 289 12.18 -23.43 16.92
N ILE A 290 10.88 -23.28 16.65
CA ILE A 290 10.14 -22.06 16.98
C ILE A 290 9.07 -22.37 18.02
N THR A 291 9.06 -21.58 19.10
CA THR A 291 8.05 -21.67 20.16
C THR A 291 7.35 -20.32 20.36
N ILE A 292 6.02 -20.31 20.32
CA ILE A 292 5.20 -19.14 20.59
C ILE A 292 4.57 -19.29 21.99
N PHE A 293 4.96 -18.43 22.92
CA PHE A 293 4.42 -18.35 24.28
C PHE A 293 3.18 -17.44 24.30
N TYR A 294 2.04 -17.97 24.74
CA TYR A 294 0.76 -17.26 24.67
C TYR A 294 -0.15 -17.48 25.89
N MET A 295 -1.12 -16.57 26.09
CA MET A 295 -2.25 -16.75 27.02
C MET A 295 -3.43 -17.44 26.34
N ASP A 296 -3.93 -16.78 25.28
CA ASP A 296 -5.01 -17.23 24.42
C ASP A 296 -4.61 -16.95 22.96
N LEU A 297 -4.97 -17.84 22.04
CA LEU A 297 -4.80 -17.61 20.60
C LEU A 297 -6.08 -16.98 20.04
N ARG A 298 -5.97 -15.77 19.51
CA ARG A 298 -7.10 -15.02 18.94
C ARG A 298 -7.07 -15.08 17.42
N THR A 299 -7.67 -16.13 16.86
CA THR A 299 -7.72 -16.45 15.42
C THR A 299 -9.14 -16.25 14.85
N PHE A 300 -9.75 -15.08 15.13
CA PHE A 300 -11.19 -14.85 14.89
C PHE A 300 -11.55 -14.51 13.43
N GLY A 301 -10.58 -14.13 12.59
CA GLY A 301 -10.81 -13.83 11.17
C GLY A 301 -11.07 -15.07 10.31
N LYS A 302 -11.68 -14.85 9.13
CA LYS A 302 -12.00 -15.94 8.20
C LYS A 302 -10.72 -16.63 7.72
N GLY A 303 -10.61 -17.93 8.01
CA GLY A 303 -9.45 -18.75 7.62
C GLY A 303 -8.25 -18.66 8.58
N TYR A 304 -8.34 -17.89 9.67
CA TYR A 304 -7.23 -17.70 10.61
C TYR A 304 -6.96 -18.95 11.44
N ASP A 305 -8.02 -19.67 11.82
CA ASP A 305 -7.90 -20.97 12.49
C ASP A 305 -7.17 -22.01 11.61
N ARG A 306 -7.55 -22.10 10.33
CA ARG A 306 -6.87 -22.96 9.36
C ARG A 306 -5.39 -22.59 9.21
N TYR A 307 -5.08 -21.29 9.19
CA TYR A 307 -3.72 -20.78 9.09
C TYR A 307 -2.87 -21.13 10.32
N LEU A 308 -3.46 -21.03 11.52
CA LEU A 308 -2.84 -21.49 12.76
C LEU A 308 -2.59 -23.00 12.76
N GLU A 309 -3.55 -23.80 12.32
CA GLU A 309 -3.40 -25.25 12.22
C GLU A 309 -2.32 -25.64 11.20
N GLN A 310 -2.18 -24.88 10.11
CA GLN A 310 -1.08 -25.03 9.17
C GLN A 310 0.28 -24.73 9.83
N ALA A 311 0.39 -23.69 10.66
CA ALA A 311 1.62 -23.40 11.40
C ALA A 311 2.01 -24.57 12.33
N LYS A 312 1.04 -25.12 13.07
CA LYS A 312 1.25 -26.24 13.99
C LYS A 312 1.63 -27.53 13.26
N LYS A 313 0.77 -27.99 12.34
CA LYS A 313 0.86 -29.33 11.73
C LYS A 313 1.74 -29.35 10.49
N GLY A 314 1.77 -28.26 9.72
CA GLY A 314 2.53 -28.16 8.47
C GLY A 314 3.97 -27.71 8.67
N TYR A 315 4.21 -26.78 9.59
CA TYR A 315 5.54 -26.20 9.83
C TYR A 315 6.15 -26.58 11.18
N GLY A 316 5.43 -27.32 12.03
CA GLY A 316 5.95 -27.78 13.32
C GLY A 316 6.24 -26.64 14.30
N VAL A 317 5.48 -25.54 14.24
CA VAL A 317 5.59 -24.44 15.20
C VAL A 317 4.98 -24.85 16.53
N ASN A 318 5.73 -24.75 17.62
CA ASN A 318 5.26 -25.08 18.96
C ASN A 318 4.49 -23.90 19.56
N PHE A 319 3.34 -24.19 20.16
CA PHE A 319 2.52 -23.19 20.86
C PHE A 319 2.46 -23.56 22.33
N GLN A 320 3.19 -22.83 23.17
CA GLN A 320 3.23 -23.04 24.61
C GLN A 320 2.26 -22.09 25.30
N ARG A 321 1.25 -22.63 25.98
CA ARG A 321 0.34 -21.81 26.78
C ARG A 321 1.01 -21.44 28.10
N SER A 322 1.71 -20.31 28.11
CA SER A 322 2.32 -19.73 29.31
C SER A 322 2.62 -18.26 29.10
N MET A 323 2.51 -17.49 30.18
CA MET A 323 3.13 -16.18 30.28
C MET A 323 4.60 -16.35 30.67
N VAL A 324 5.49 -15.71 29.93
CA VAL A 324 6.92 -15.64 30.28
C VAL A 324 7.07 -14.61 31.40
N SER A 325 7.78 -14.99 32.46
CA SER A 325 7.99 -14.14 33.63
C SER A 325 9.19 -13.19 33.49
N ALA A 326 10.29 -13.68 32.93
CA ALA A 326 11.50 -12.90 32.71
C ALA A 326 12.38 -13.52 31.63
N VAL A 327 13.22 -12.68 31.02
CA VAL A 327 14.30 -13.08 30.11
C VAL A 327 15.64 -12.71 30.74
N LYS A 328 16.59 -13.64 30.76
CA LYS A 328 17.98 -13.39 31.20
C LYS A 328 18.95 -13.79 30.10
N GLN A 329 20.02 -13.03 29.91
CA GLN A 329 21.07 -13.39 28.96
C GLN A 329 22.19 -14.16 29.63
N GLU A 330 22.62 -15.26 29.01
CA GLU A 330 23.86 -15.96 29.35
C GLU A 330 25.07 -15.15 28.86
N PRO A 331 26.00 -14.72 29.75
CA PRO A 331 27.07 -13.80 29.38
C PRO A 331 27.99 -14.24 28.24
N ARG A 332 28.28 -15.55 28.13
CA ARG A 332 29.22 -16.09 27.14
C ARG A 332 28.57 -16.33 25.77
N SER A 333 27.52 -17.16 25.73
CA SER A 333 26.85 -17.53 24.48
C SER A 333 25.95 -16.43 23.94
N LYS A 334 25.55 -15.46 24.78
CA LYS A 334 24.51 -14.47 24.49
C LYS A 334 23.13 -15.08 24.23
N ASN A 335 22.94 -16.36 24.56
CA ASN A 335 21.65 -17.01 24.54
C ASN A 335 20.73 -16.45 25.63
N LEU A 336 19.44 -16.67 25.47
CA LEU A 336 18.38 -16.09 26.29
C LEU A 336 17.66 -17.20 27.04
N LEU A 337 17.66 -17.10 28.36
CA LEU A 337 16.96 -17.99 29.28
C LEU A 337 15.60 -17.38 29.63
N LEU A 338 14.53 -18.08 29.24
CA LEU A 338 13.14 -17.70 29.49
C LEU A 338 12.60 -18.50 30.66
N SER A 339 12.16 -17.81 31.71
CA SER A 339 11.49 -18.44 32.85
C SER A 339 9.97 -18.42 32.65
N TYR A 340 9.32 -19.57 32.63
CA TYR A 340 7.87 -19.71 32.39
C TYR A 340 7.28 -20.87 33.20
N VAL A 341 5.95 -20.99 33.24
CA VAL A 341 5.25 -22.07 33.94
C VAL A 341 4.63 -22.99 32.89
N ASP A 342 4.96 -24.27 32.96
CA ASP A 342 4.43 -25.26 32.03
C ASP A 342 2.99 -25.68 32.40
N GLU A 343 2.31 -26.43 31.54
CA GLU A 343 0.90 -26.82 31.75
C GLU A 343 0.68 -27.68 33.00
N ASP A 344 1.72 -28.36 33.49
CA ASP A 344 1.71 -29.10 34.75
C ASP A 344 1.89 -28.21 36.01
N GLY A 345 1.98 -26.89 35.81
CA GLY A 345 2.13 -25.90 36.87
C GLY A 345 3.55 -25.76 37.41
N ARG A 346 4.55 -26.42 36.79
CA ARG A 346 5.94 -26.35 37.25
C ARG A 346 6.72 -25.23 36.56
N PRO A 347 7.57 -24.49 37.29
CA PRO A 347 8.46 -23.53 36.67
C PRO A 347 9.50 -24.25 35.81
N ARG A 348 9.73 -23.74 34.61
CA ARG A 348 10.76 -24.20 33.67
C ARG A 348 11.61 -23.04 33.20
N GLU A 349 12.84 -23.36 32.81
CA GLU A 349 13.71 -22.45 32.07
C GLU A 349 14.00 -23.04 30.69
N GLY A 350 13.69 -22.28 29.65
CA GLY A 350 14.01 -22.63 28.27
C GLY A 350 15.12 -21.72 27.75
N GLU A 351 16.12 -22.30 27.09
CA GLU A 351 17.19 -21.54 26.44
C GLU A 351 16.87 -21.33 24.95
N PHE A 352 17.06 -20.11 24.46
CA PHE A 352 16.76 -19.69 23.09
C PHE A 352 17.91 -18.85 22.53
N ASP A 353 18.06 -18.88 21.21
CA ASP A 353 19.09 -18.11 20.51
C ASP A 353 18.60 -16.70 20.17
N LEU A 354 17.29 -16.57 19.91
CA LEU A 354 16.62 -15.31 19.55
C LEU A 354 15.25 -15.24 20.23
N VAL A 355 14.89 -14.07 20.76
CA VAL A 355 13.57 -13.79 21.33
C VAL A 355 12.91 -12.66 20.54
N VAL A 356 11.68 -12.91 20.08
CA VAL A 356 10.84 -11.96 19.36
C VAL A 356 9.70 -11.50 20.28
N LEU A 357 9.70 -10.23 20.63
CA LEU A 357 8.64 -9.59 21.39
C LEU A 357 7.53 -9.15 20.45
N THR A 358 6.37 -9.80 20.52
CA THR A 358 5.23 -9.43 19.68
C THR A 358 4.52 -8.23 20.31
N THR A 359 5.00 -7.04 19.95
CA THR A 359 4.50 -5.76 20.45
C THR A 359 3.09 -5.49 19.96
N GLY A 360 2.27 -4.97 20.87
CA GLY A 360 0.93 -4.50 20.59
C GLY A 360 0.91 -3.15 19.85
N PHE A 361 -0.29 -2.74 19.44
CA PHE A 361 -0.55 -1.44 18.86
C PHE A 361 -0.90 -0.44 19.97
N VAL A 362 -0.28 0.72 19.90
CA VAL A 362 -0.64 1.90 20.69
C VAL A 362 -1.09 3.02 19.74
N PRO A 363 -1.79 4.05 20.24
CA PRO A 363 -2.14 5.19 19.41
C PRO A 363 -0.92 5.78 18.71
N PRO A 364 -1.08 6.36 17.51
CA PRO A 364 0.03 6.97 16.79
C PRO A 364 0.66 8.10 17.62
N ALA A 365 1.98 8.29 17.49
CA ALA A 365 2.63 9.48 18.03
C ALA A 365 1.89 10.75 17.59
N GLY A 366 1.73 11.74 18.47
CA GLY A 366 0.99 12.96 18.11
C GLY A 366 -0.54 12.82 18.09
N ALA A 367 -1.12 11.68 18.51
CA ALA A 367 -2.57 11.46 18.48
C ALA A 367 -3.37 12.50 19.28
N LYS A 368 -2.86 12.93 20.44
CA LYS A 368 -3.51 13.94 21.30
C LYS A 368 -3.49 15.31 20.63
N GLU A 369 -2.34 15.69 20.10
CA GLU A 369 -2.13 16.94 19.38
C GLU A 369 -3.00 16.98 18.12
N LEU A 370 -3.09 15.87 17.37
CA LEU A 370 -4.00 15.77 16.23
C LEU A 370 -5.46 15.94 16.66
N ALA A 371 -5.87 15.25 17.74
CA ALA A 371 -7.22 15.32 18.27
C ALA A 371 -7.60 16.74 18.71
N GLU A 372 -6.69 17.46 19.37
CA GLU A 372 -6.84 18.86 19.75
C GLU A 372 -6.97 19.77 18.52
N ARG A 373 -6.09 19.61 17.52
CA ARG A 373 -6.10 20.42 16.29
C ARG A 373 -7.36 20.24 15.45
N VAL A 374 -7.95 19.04 15.46
CA VAL A 374 -9.17 18.71 14.69
C VAL A 374 -10.44 18.67 15.54
N GLY A 375 -10.34 18.88 16.86
CA GLY A 375 -11.48 18.99 17.76
C GLY A 375 -12.28 17.70 17.95
N ILE A 376 -11.61 16.55 18.13
CA ILE A 376 -12.26 15.26 18.42
C ILE A 376 -11.87 14.72 19.81
N ALA A 377 -12.70 13.85 20.36
CA ALA A 377 -12.43 13.15 21.60
C ALA A 377 -11.63 11.86 21.35
N LEU A 378 -10.80 11.52 22.33
CA LEU A 378 -10.09 10.23 22.41
C LEU A 378 -10.69 9.40 23.55
N ASN A 379 -10.66 8.08 23.41
CA ASN A 379 -11.06 7.17 24.48
C ASN A 379 -9.98 7.09 25.59
N GLU A 380 -10.26 6.32 26.64
CA GLU A 380 -9.36 6.16 27.79
C GLU A 380 -7.94 5.65 27.43
N TYR A 381 -7.79 4.98 26.28
CA TYR A 381 -6.52 4.45 25.78
C TYR A 381 -5.82 5.38 24.79
N GLY A 382 -6.43 6.50 24.42
CA GLY A 382 -5.88 7.48 23.47
C GLY A 382 -6.16 7.18 21.99
N PHE A 383 -7.02 6.21 21.67
CA PHE A 383 -7.55 6.02 20.31
C PHE A 383 -8.75 6.95 20.07
N CYS A 384 -9.16 7.12 18.81
CA CYS A 384 -10.32 7.93 18.48
C CYS A 384 -11.59 7.41 19.19
N GLN A 385 -12.31 8.29 19.87
CA GLN A 385 -13.60 7.94 20.47
C GLN A 385 -14.68 7.87 19.39
N ARG A 386 -15.49 6.82 19.43
CA ARG A 386 -16.55 6.53 18.46
C ARG A 386 -17.89 6.31 19.17
N ALA A 387 -18.98 6.51 18.43
CA ALA A 387 -20.29 6.07 18.88
C ALA A 387 -20.46 4.55 18.64
N GLU A 388 -21.20 3.90 19.53
CA GLU A 388 -21.40 2.44 19.53
C GLU A 388 -22.01 1.90 18.22
N PHE A 389 -22.98 2.63 17.65
CA PHE A 389 -23.69 2.24 16.44
C PHE A 389 -23.22 2.98 15.17
N ALA A 390 -22.20 3.84 15.29
CA ALA A 390 -21.60 4.56 14.17
C ALA A 390 -20.06 4.42 14.23
N PRO A 391 -19.52 3.23 13.86
CA PRO A 391 -18.12 2.87 14.10
C PRO A 391 -17.10 3.63 13.23
N THR A 392 -17.56 4.49 12.32
CA THR A 392 -16.69 5.34 11.51
C THR A 392 -16.87 6.82 11.84
N GLU A 393 -17.80 7.18 12.72
CA GLU A 393 -18.03 8.57 13.14
C GLU A 393 -17.20 8.92 14.38
N THR A 394 -16.64 10.12 14.37
CA THR A 394 -15.97 10.69 15.55
C THR A 394 -16.95 11.50 16.40
N SER A 395 -16.48 12.07 17.50
CA SER A 395 -17.28 12.99 18.32
C SER A 395 -17.62 14.32 17.63
N ARG A 396 -17.03 14.64 16.47
CA ARG A 396 -17.27 15.87 15.70
C ARG A 396 -17.94 15.53 14.38
N PRO A 397 -19.19 15.97 14.13
CA PRO A 397 -19.89 15.74 12.87
C PRO A 397 -19.07 16.21 11.67
N GLY A 398 -19.09 15.42 10.59
CA GLY A 398 -18.29 15.68 9.38
C GLY A 398 -16.84 15.19 9.44
N ILE A 399 -16.40 14.66 10.58
CA ILE A 399 -15.12 13.99 10.73
C ILE A 399 -15.34 12.50 10.99
N PHE A 400 -14.79 11.68 10.11
CA PHE A 400 -14.83 10.22 10.16
C PHE A 400 -13.47 9.65 10.54
N VAL A 401 -13.44 8.38 10.95
CA VAL A 401 -12.23 7.64 11.32
C VAL A 401 -12.26 6.24 10.72
N ALA A 402 -11.10 5.74 10.33
CA ALA A 402 -10.92 4.35 9.93
C ALA A 402 -9.54 3.80 10.29
N GLY A 403 -9.45 2.47 10.34
CA GLY A 403 -8.22 1.73 10.58
C GLY A 403 -7.75 1.75 12.02
N ALA A 404 -6.45 1.56 12.21
CA ALA A 404 -5.87 1.30 13.52
C ALA A 404 -5.93 2.50 14.51
N PHE A 405 -6.30 3.69 14.04
CA PHE A 405 -6.51 4.85 14.91
C PHE A 405 -7.85 4.79 15.67
N ALA A 406 -8.85 4.12 15.11
CA ALA A 406 -10.10 3.84 15.81
C ALA A 406 -9.90 2.77 16.90
N GLU A 407 -9.20 1.69 16.58
CA GLU A 407 -8.81 0.62 17.50
C GLU A 407 -7.85 -0.35 16.79
N PRO A 408 -7.08 -1.18 17.53
CA PRO A 408 -6.22 -2.20 16.94
C PRO A 408 -7.01 -3.21 16.09
N LYS A 409 -6.64 -3.34 14.81
CA LYS A 409 -7.27 -4.26 13.84
C LYS A 409 -6.33 -4.61 12.70
N ASP A 410 -6.69 -5.64 11.92
CA ASP A 410 -5.91 -6.05 10.77
C ASP A 410 -6.23 -5.27 9.48
N ILE A 411 -5.58 -5.66 8.38
CA ILE A 411 -5.72 -5.01 7.07
C ILE A 411 -7.13 -5.20 6.50
N VAL A 412 -7.73 -6.37 6.65
CA VAL A 412 -9.05 -6.68 6.04
C VAL A 412 -10.12 -5.84 6.72
N GLU A 413 -10.10 -5.79 8.06
CA GLU A 413 -11.00 -4.94 8.83
C GLU A 413 -10.76 -3.45 8.53
N THR A 414 -9.50 -3.03 8.40
CA THR A 414 -9.15 -1.65 8.04
C THR A 414 -9.71 -1.24 6.67
N VAL A 415 -9.60 -2.10 5.65
CA VAL A 415 -10.10 -1.82 4.29
C VAL A 415 -11.62 -1.73 4.29
N ALA A 416 -12.31 -2.63 4.99
CA ALA A 416 -13.77 -2.61 5.11
C ALA A 416 -14.27 -1.35 5.85
N GLU A 417 -13.64 -0.99 6.97
CA GLU A 417 -13.98 0.20 7.75
C GLU A 417 -13.69 1.50 6.97
N ALA A 418 -12.60 1.54 6.22
CA ALA A 418 -12.28 2.65 5.31
C ALA A 418 -13.33 2.84 4.22
N ALA A 419 -13.81 1.74 3.62
CA ALA A 419 -14.90 1.80 2.64
C ALA A 419 -16.19 2.35 3.27
N SER A 420 -16.49 1.97 4.51
CA SER A 420 -17.64 2.52 5.25
C SER A 420 -17.45 4.01 5.57
N ALA A 421 -16.25 4.46 5.97
CA ALA A 421 -15.97 5.86 6.24
C ALA A 421 -16.10 6.73 4.96
N ALA A 422 -15.60 6.23 3.82
CA ALA A 422 -15.81 6.85 2.52
C ALA A 422 -17.29 6.96 2.17
N ALA A 423 -18.06 5.88 2.31
CA ALA A 423 -19.50 5.89 2.05
C ALA A 423 -20.26 6.90 2.94
N ASN A 424 -19.89 7.00 4.22
CA ASN A 424 -20.50 7.98 5.14
C ASN A 424 -20.11 9.42 4.80
N ALA A 425 -18.90 9.66 4.30
CA ALA A 425 -18.53 10.95 3.75
C ALA A 425 -19.36 11.30 2.49
N VAL A 426 -19.57 10.36 1.58
CA VAL A 426 -20.47 10.55 0.42
C VAL A 426 -21.90 10.85 0.86
N TYR A 427 -22.41 10.12 1.86
CA TYR A 427 -23.73 10.34 2.43
C TYR A 427 -23.88 11.77 2.97
N LEU A 428 -22.92 12.24 3.76
CA LEU A 428 -22.94 13.59 4.32
C LEU A 428 -22.91 14.69 3.26
N LEU A 429 -22.03 14.54 2.26
CA LEU A 429 -21.83 15.55 1.23
C LEU A 429 -22.99 15.60 0.23
N GLY A 430 -23.67 14.46 0.06
CA GLY A 430 -24.75 14.28 -0.89
C GLY A 430 -24.25 14.25 -2.33
N ARG A 431 -25.03 13.63 -3.22
CA ARG A 431 -24.83 13.73 -4.66
C ARG A 431 -25.44 15.04 -5.17
N GLU A 432 -24.74 16.16 -5.03
CA GLU A 432 -24.83 17.15 -6.10
C GLU A 432 -24.13 16.51 -7.31
N ALA A 433 -24.67 16.67 -8.53
CA ALA A 433 -24.08 16.08 -9.73
C ALA A 433 -22.65 16.60 -9.84
N ILE A 434 -21.68 15.83 -9.33
CA ILE A 434 -20.29 16.18 -9.41
C ILE A 434 -20.02 16.17 -10.90
N GLU A 435 -19.81 17.37 -11.46
CA GLU A 435 -19.21 17.50 -12.77
C GLU A 435 -17.87 16.80 -12.63
N VAL A 436 -17.83 15.53 -13.06
CA VAL A 436 -16.59 14.79 -13.25
C VAL A 436 -15.70 15.75 -14.02
N GLU A 437 -14.56 16.15 -13.42
CA GLU A 437 -13.65 17.09 -14.06
C GLU A 437 -13.52 16.67 -15.52
N SER A 438 -13.84 17.62 -16.41
CA SER A 438 -13.95 17.34 -17.84
C SER A 438 -12.72 16.52 -18.24
N PRO A 439 -12.90 15.36 -18.89
CA PRO A 439 -11.77 14.53 -19.28
C PRO A 439 -10.79 15.43 -20.01
N LYS A 440 -9.53 15.44 -19.51
CA LYS A 440 -8.39 16.21 -20.05
C LYS A 440 -8.65 16.59 -21.50
N GLU A 441 -8.74 17.88 -21.81
CA GLU A 441 -9.02 18.32 -23.18
C GLU A 441 -7.96 17.72 -24.11
N TYR A 442 -8.40 16.83 -24.99
CA TYR A 442 -7.54 16.17 -25.96
C TYR A 442 -7.53 17.00 -27.25
N PRO A 443 -6.41 16.99 -27.99
CA PRO A 443 -6.43 17.51 -29.35
C PRO A 443 -7.51 16.79 -30.20
N PRO A 444 -8.05 17.45 -31.24
CA PRO A 444 -9.04 16.84 -32.10
C PRO A 444 -8.52 15.52 -32.68
N GLU A 445 -9.37 14.48 -32.66
CA GLU A 445 -9.04 13.18 -33.20
C GLU A 445 -8.82 13.28 -34.71
N ARG A 446 -7.67 12.81 -35.19
CA ARG A 446 -7.34 12.74 -36.61
C ARG A 446 -8.15 11.61 -37.26
N GLU A 447 -8.86 11.95 -38.32
CA GLU A 447 -9.56 10.96 -39.14
C GLU A 447 -8.56 10.15 -39.97
N VAL A 448 -8.45 8.85 -39.68
CA VAL A 448 -7.47 7.94 -40.30
C VAL A 448 -8.12 6.73 -40.97
N VAL A 449 -9.42 6.81 -41.26
CA VAL A 449 -10.21 5.71 -41.85
C VAL A 449 -9.78 5.43 -43.29
N ASP A 450 -9.50 6.48 -44.06
CA ASP A 450 -9.15 6.40 -45.48
C ASP A 450 -7.62 6.44 -45.73
N GLU A 451 -6.82 6.49 -44.67
CA GLU A 451 -5.36 6.46 -44.77
C GLU A 451 -4.84 5.02 -44.91
N GLU A 452 -3.79 4.82 -45.71
CA GLU A 452 -3.05 3.55 -45.69
C GLU A 452 -2.45 3.33 -44.29
N PRO A 453 -2.47 2.09 -43.76
CA PRO A 453 -1.89 1.82 -42.46
C PRO A 453 -0.42 2.22 -42.40
N ARG A 454 -0.07 3.01 -41.39
CA ARG A 454 1.29 3.38 -41.02
C ARG A 454 1.47 3.01 -39.55
N VAL A 455 1.98 1.80 -39.35
CA VAL A 455 2.12 1.18 -38.04
C VAL A 455 3.41 1.64 -37.37
N GLY A 456 3.30 2.21 -36.17
CA GLY A 456 4.43 2.40 -35.26
C GLY A 456 4.51 1.27 -34.25
N LEU A 457 5.64 0.59 -34.21
CA LEU A 457 5.90 -0.55 -33.34
C LEU A 457 6.92 -0.17 -32.26
N PHE A 458 6.49 -0.24 -31.01
CA PHE A 458 7.30 0.10 -29.85
C PHE A 458 7.68 -1.16 -29.07
N LEU A 459 8.97 -1.50 -29.06
CA LEU A 459 9.55 -2.61 -28.31
C LEU A 459 9.95 -2.14 -26.92
N CYS A 460 9.14 -2.47 -25.91
CA CYS A 460 9.40 -2.10 -24.53
C CYS A 460 10.38 -3.09 -23.88
N ARG A 461 11.39 -2.57 -23.18
CA ARG A 461 12.39 -3.37 -22.45
C ARG A 461 11.90 -3.84 -21.07
N CYS A 462 10.87 -3.17 -20.54
CA CYS A 462 10.35 -3.40 -19.18
C CYS A 462 11.42 -3.39 -18.08
N GLY A 463 12.47 -2.56 -18.23
CA GLY A 463 13.57 -2.54 -17.27
C GLY A 463 14.49 -3.74 -17.36
N GLU A 464 14.85 -4.12 -18.59
CA GLU A 464 15.74 -5.26 -18.92
C GLU A 464 15.12 -6.65 -18.75
N GLU A 465 13.91 -6.76 -18.20
CA GLU A 465 13.18 -8.03 -18.02
C GLU A 465 12.94 -8.79 -19.32
N ILE A 466 12.77 -8.10 -20.45
CA ILE A 466 12.54 -8.74 -21.75
C ILE A 466 13.88 -9.09 -22.42
N ASP A 467 14.84 -8.18 -22.36
CA ASP A 467 16.12 -8.24 -23.06
C ASP A 467 16.99 -9.41 -22.58
N GLN A 468 16.79 -9.87 -21.33
CA GLN A 468 17.49 -11.01 -20.76
C GLN A 468 17.22 -12.33 -21.50
N ALA A 469 16.06 -12.45 -22.15
CA ALA A 469 15.60 -13.68 -22.78
C ALA A 469 15.18 -13.51 -24.25
N VAL A 470 14.94 -12.28 -24.72
CA VAL A 470 14.45 -11.99 -26.06
C VAL A 470 15.40 -10.99 -26.74
N ASP A 471 15.89 -11.33 -27.93
CA ASP A 471 16.81 -10.47 -28.70
C ASP A 471 16.02 -9.36 -29.42
N LEU A 472 15.95 -8.19 -28.80
CA LEU A 472 15.24 -7.03 -29.35
C LEU A 472 15.85 -6.50 -30.65
N SER A 473 17.16 -6.67 -30.87
CA SER A 473 17.81 -6.23 -32.11
C SER A 473 17.29 -7.07 -33.29
N GLN A 474 17.19 -8.38 -33.10
CA GLN A 474 16.58 -9.28 -34.09
C GLN A 474 15.09 -9.02 -34.30
N LEU A 475 14.35 -8.66 -33.25
CA LEU A 475 12.93 -8.29 -33.41
C LEU A 475 12.77 -7.01 -34.21
N ARG A 476 13.63 -6.02 -33.97
CA ARG A 476 13.64 -4.76 -34.69
C ARG A 476 13.90 -4.97 -36.18
N GLU A 477 14.97 -5.69 -36.52
CA GLU A 477 15.29 -6.00 -37.93
C GLU A 477 14.16 -6.77 -38.62
N PHE A 478 13.58 -7.76 -37.95
CA PHE A 478 12.46 -8.54 -38.49
C PHE A 478 11.21 -7.68 -38.72
N THR A 479 10.84 -6.85 -37.74
CA THR A 479 9.61 -6.06 -37.80
C THR A 479 9.69 -4.87 -38.74
N GLN A 480 10.88 -4.31 -38.96
CA GLN A 480 11.11 -3.27 -39.99
C GLN A 480 10.81 -3.77 -41.41
N GLY A 481 10.97 -5.07 -41.66
CA GLY A 481 10.65 -5.69 -42.95
C GLY A 481 9.16 -5.99 -43.15
N LEU A 482 8.31 -5.80 -42.13
CA LEU A 482 6.89 -6.09 -42.25
C LEU A 482 6.16 -4.97 -43.01
N LYS A 483 5.16 -5.38 -43.80
CA LYS A 483 4.36 -4.46 -44.61
C LYS A 483 3.71 -3.39 -43.74
N GLU A 484 3.74 -2.13 -44.20
CA GLU A 484 3.06 -0.99 -43.57
C GLU A 484 3.60 -0.60 -42.17
N VAL A 485 4.74 -1.18 -41.73
CA VAL A 485 5.48 -0.71 -40.55
C VAL A 485 6.33 0.49 -40.93
N ALA A 486 5.98 1.65 -40.38
CA ALA A 486 6.65 2.92 -40.67
C ALA A 486 7.78 3.22 -39.66
N LEU A 487 7.63 2.77 -38.41
CA LEU A 487 8.61 2.99 -37.34
C LEU A 487 8.72 1.74 -36.48
N VAL A 488 9.95 1.39 -36.14
CA VAL A 488 10.24 0.46 -35.03
C VAL A 488 11.19 1.15 -34.06
N GLN A 489 10.73 1.34 -32.82
CA GLN A 489 11.46 2.04 -31.77
C GLN A 489 11.52 1.19 -30.51
N GLU A 490 12.70 1.14 -29.87
CA GLU A 490 12.85 0.57 -28.55
C GLU A 490 12.59 1.63 -27.49
N VAL A 491 11.85 1.27 -26.44
CA VAL A 491 11.53 2.16 -25.31
C VAL A 491 11.87 1.45 -24.01
N GLY A 492 12.43 2.18 -23.03
CA GLY A 492 12.80 1.59 -21.74
C GLY A 492 11.56 1.05 -20.99
N TYR A 493 10.64 1.96 -20.68
CA TYR A 493 9.34 1.65 -20.10
C TYR A 493 8.23 2.42 -20.80
N ALA A 494 7.49 1.73 -21.68
CA ALA A 494 6.35 2.32 -22.39
C ALA A 494 5.25 2.89 -21.47
N CYS A 495 5.20 2.47 -20.20
CA CYS A 495 4.19 2.90 -19.22
C CYS A 495 4.65 4.02 -18.27
N ARG A 496 5.87 4.54 -18.45
CA ARG A 496 6.43 5.68 -17.68
C ARG A 496 6.26 6.98 -18.47
N PRO A 497 6.25 8.15 -17.80
CA PRO A 497 6.07 9.45 -18.47
C PRO A 497 6.99 9.66 -19.68
N GLU A 498 8.26 9.27 -19.57
CA GLU A 498 9.25 9.40 -20.62
C GLU A 498 8.88 8.55 -21.85
N GLY A 499 8.56 7.26 -21.63
CA GLY A 499 8.16 6.36 -22.72
C GLY A 499 6.80 6.73 -23.34
N LEU A 500 5.85 7.24 -22.55
CA LEU A 500 4.59 7.77 -23.09
C LEU A 500 4.84 9.00 -23.96
N GLN A 501 5.77 9.87 -23.57
CA GLN A 501 6.15 11.04 -24.34
C GLN A 501 6.83 10.65 -25.67
N GLU A 502 7.77 9.70 -25.64
CA GLU A 502 8.40 9.15 -26.85
C GLU A 502 7.37 8.59 -27.84
N ILE A 503 6.39 7.83 -27.34
CA ILE A 503 5.31 7.27 -28.18
C ILE A 503 4.48 8.40 -28.82
N LYS A 504 4.10 9.42 -28.05
CA LYS A 504 3.32 10.57 -28.57
C LYS A 504 4.07 11.33 -29.66
N GLU A 505 5.33 11.65 -29.39
CA GLU A 505 6.18 12.37 -30.35
C GLU A 505 6.34 11.58 -31.65
N ALA A 506 6.55 10.26 -31.55
CA ALA A 506 6.61 9.38 -32.70
C ALA A 506 5.28 9.35 -33.48
N ILE A 507 4.12 9.27 -32.81
CA ILE A 507 2.81 9.28 -33.48
C ILE A 507 2.64 10.55 -34.32
N THR A 508 2.96 11.71 -33.75
CA THR A 508 2.81 13.00 -34.45
C THR A 508 3.90 13.24 -35.48
N GLY A 509 5.16 12.98 -35.14
CA GLY A 509 6.34 13.30 -35.96
C GLY A 509 6.47 12.39 -37.18
N GLU A 510 6.23 11.09 -36.99
CA GLU A 510 6.27 10.12 -38.08
C GLU A 510 4.90 9.95 -38.76
N GLY A 511 3.85 10.62 -38.29
CA GLY A 511 2.50 10.50 -38.87
C GLY A 511 1.92 9.09 -38.79
N LEU A 512 2.17 8.38 -37.68
CA LEU A 512 1.69 7.02 -37.46
C LEU A 512 0.18 7.04 -37.26
N ASN A 513 -0.53 6.06 -37.82
CA ASN A 513 -1.98 5.95 -37.67
C ASN A 513 -2.44 4.64 -37.02
N ARG A 514 -1.52 3.71 -36.74
CA ARG A 514 -1.74 2.50 -35.95
C ARG A 514 -0.57 2.31 -35.01
N VAL A 515 -0.80 1.83 -33.80
CA VAL A 515 0.24 1.69 -32.78
C VAL A 515 0.26 0.26 -32.25
N VAL A 516 1.43 -0.36 -32.24
CA VAL A 516 1.69 -1.65 -31.61
C VAL A 516 2.67 -1.42 -30.47
N VAL A 517 2.30 -1.76 -29.24
CA VAL A 517 3.23 -1.72 -28.09
C VAL A 517 3.47 -3.12 -27.58
N ALA A 518 4.70 -3.59 -27.75
CA ALA A 518 5.13 -4.91 -27.34
C ALA A 518 5.89 -4.83 -26.01
N GLY A 519 5.37 -5.49 -24.97
CA GLY A 519 5.93 -5.39 -23.62
C GLY A 519 5.25 -6.36 -22.66
N CYS A 520 4.67 -5.83 -21.57
CA CYS A 520 3.89 -6.62 -20.63
C CYS A 520 2.44 -6.86 -21.08
N THR A 521 1.74 -7.74 -20.36
CA THR A 521 0.31 -8.07 -20.53
C THR A 521 -0.62 -6.87 -20.78
N HIS A 522 -1.67 -7.09 -21.58
CA HIS A 522 -2.72 -6.11 -21.89
C HIS A 522 -3.51 -5.66 -20.65
N ARG A 523 -3.59 -6.50 -19.61
CA ARG A 523 -4.28 -6.16 -18.36
C ARG A 523 -3.64 -4.97 -17.62
N LEU A 524 -2.38 -4.68 -17.91
CA LEU A 524 -1.64 -3.60 -17.28
C LEU A 524 -1.47 -2.43 -18.25
N TYR A 525 -1.74 -1.22 -17.76
CA TYR A 525 -1.40 0.05 -18.42
C TYR A 525 -2.09 0.33 -19.76
N GLU A 526 -3.08 -0.46 -20.18
CA GLU A 526 -3.80 -0.23 -21.43
C GLU A 526 -4.45 1.15 -21.49
N ALA A 527 -5.15 1.56 -20.42
CA ALA A 527 -5.76 2.88 -20.33
C ALA A 527 -4.73 4.03 -20.47
N LEU A 528 -3.49 3.83 -20.01
CA LEU A 528 -2.43 4.83 -20.13
C LEU A 528 -1.93 4.97 -21.57
N LEU A 529 -1.72 3.86 -22.25
CA LEU A 529 -1.32 3.86 -23.65
C LEU A 529 -2.43 4.44 -24.53
N GLN A 530 -3.69 4.06 -24.28
CA GLN A 530 -4.86 4.67 -24.92
C GLN A 530 -4.92 6.19 -24.67
N GLY A 531 -4.60 6.63 -23.45
CA GLY A 531 -4.47 8.03 -23.09
C GLY A 531 -3.40 8.75 -23.91
N ALA A 532 -2.22 8.15 -24.07
CA ALA A 532 -1.15 8.70 -24.91
C ALA A 532 -1.56 8.84 -26.38
N LEU A 533 -2.27 7.85 -26.95
CA LEU A 533 -2.83 7.97 -28.30
C LEU A 533 -3.78 9.17 -28.41
N ARG A 534 -4.68 9.34 -27.45
CA ARG A 534 -5.60 10.49 -27.43
C ARG A 534 -4.87 11.83 -27.31
N GLU A 535 -3.84 11.91 -26.48
CA GLU A 535 -2.98 13.10 -26.36
C GLU A 535 -2.21 13.41 -27.65
N ALA A 536 -1.95 12.41 -28.49
CA ALA A 536 -1.37 12.57 -29.81
C ALA A 536 -2.43 12.80 -30.92
N GLY A 537 -3.72 12.90 -30.56
CA GLY A 537 -4.82 13.09 -31.51
C GLY A 537 -5.22 11.82 -32.28
N LEU A 538 -4.86 10.63 -31.80
CA LEU A 538 -5.22 9.35 -32.42
C LEU A 538 -6.31 8.62 -31.61
N ASN A 539 -7.23 7.95 -32.30
CA ASN A 539 -8.27 7.16 -31.65
C ASN A 539 -7.65 6.09 -30.73
N PRO A 540 -8.10 5.97 -29.46
CA PRO A 540 -7.47 5.09 -28.48
C PRO A 540 -7.53 3.60 -28.87
N TYR A 541 -8.49 3.21 -29.70
CA TYR A 541 -8.70 1.83 -30.12
C TYR A 541 -7.85 1.42 -31.34
N LEU A 542 -6.97 2.31 -31.80
CA LEU A 542 -5.97 2.01 -32.83
C LEU A 542 -4.64 1.48 -32.25
N LEU A 543 -4.73 0.96 -31.01
CA LEU A 543 -3.65 0.34 -30.25
C LEU A 543 -3.79 -1.18 -30.29
N GLU A 544 -2.69 -1.87 -30.56
CA GLU A 544 -2.54 -3.31 -30.34
C GLU A 544 -1.43 -3.58 -29.31
N ARG A 545 -1.61 -4.61 -28.47
CA ARG A 545 -0.67 -4.97 -27.41
C ARG A 545 -0.09 -6.35 -27.67
N VAL A 546 1.22 -6.47 -27.45
CA VAL A 546 1.91 -7.77 -27.55
C VAL A 546 2.58 -8.10 -26.22
N ASN A 547 2.26 -9.27 -25.68
CA ASN A 547 2.79 -9.73 -24.42
C ASN A 547 4.12 -10.46 -24.65
N LEU A 548 5.23 -9.74 -24.60
CA LEU A 548 6.56 -10.31 -24.70
C LEU A 548 7.12 -10.72 -23.35
N ARG A 549 6.82 -9.99 -22.27
CA ARG A 549 7.40 -10.26 -20.95
C ARG A 549 6.91 -11.57 -20.37
N GLU A 550 5.60 -11.72 -20.20
CA GLU A 550 5.04 -12.91 -19.54
C GLU A 550 5.04 -14.12 -20.48
N GLU A 551 4.71 -13.95 -21.76
CA GLU A 551 4.54 -15.08 -22.69
C GLU A 551 5.82 -15.52 -23.41
N CYS A 552 6.83 -14.63 -23.54
CA CYS A 552 8.11 -14.98 -24.16
C CYS A 552 9.22 -15.01 -23.13
N ALA A 553 9.59 -13.87 -22.56
CA ALA A 553 10.79 -13.73 -21.74
C ALA A 553 10.76 -14.62 -20.48
N TRP A 554 9.72 -14.50 -19.65
CA TRP A 554 9.61 -15.28 -18.42
C TRP A 554 9.35 -16.76 -18.67
N ALA A 555 8.53 -17.09 -19.68
CA ALA A 555 8.21 -18.47 -20.01
C ALA A 555 9.39 -19.25 -20.64
N HIS A 556 10.37 -18.55 -21.22
CA HIS A 556 11.47 -19.15 -21.99
C HIS A 556 12.85 -18.57 -21.60
N GLY A 557 13.03 -18.18 -20.33
CA GLY A 557 14.26 -17.51 -19.88
C GLY A 557 15.57 -18.28 -20.14
N ASN A 558 15.50 -19.61 -20.26
CA ASN A 558 16.64 -20.48 -20.58
C ASN A 558 16.74 -20.87 -22.07
N ARG A 559 15.85 -20.37 -22.93
CA ARG A 559 15.73 -20.73 -24.35
C ARG A 559 15.55 -19.47 -25.22
N PRO A 560 16.56 -18.59 -25.28
CA PRO A 560 16.42 -17.26 -25.88
C PRO A 560 16.13 -17.28 -27.39
N GLN A 561 16.63 -18.29 -28.11
CA GLN A 561 16.33 -18.46 -29.54
C GLN A 561 14.85 -18.80 -29.77
N GLU A 562 14.27 -19.70 -28.97
CA GLU A 562 12.85 -20.05 -29.02
C GLU A 562 11.97 -18.88 -28.57
N ALA A 563 12.37 -18.17 -27.52
CA ALA A 563 11.69 -16.98 -27.03
C ALA A 563 11.60 -15.89 -28.11
N THR A 564 12.72 -15.63 -28.78
CA THR A 564 12.81 -14.65 -29.87
C THR A 564 11.99 -15.09 -31.09
N ALA A 565 12.04 -16.38 -31.46
CA ALA A 565 11.21 -16.91 -32.54
C ALA A 565 9.71 -16.76 -32.26
N LYS A 566 9.27 -17.10 -31.04
CA LYS A 566 7.88 -16.90 -30.60
C LYS A 566 7.49 -15.41 -30.64
N ALA A 567 8.37 -14.54 -30.16
CA ALA A 567 8.15 -13.09 -30.18
C ALA A 567 7.98 -12.54 -31.60
N LYS A 568 8.77 -13.01 -32.58
CA LYS A 568 8.58 -12.66 -34.01
C LYS A 568 7.19 -13.02 -34.51
N SER A 569 6.72 -14.23 -34.23
CA SER A 569 5.37 -14.67 -34.64
C SER A 569 4.26 -13.83 -33.98
N LEU A 570 4.39 -13.51 -32.68
CA LEU A 570 3.41 -12.66 -31.98
C LEU A 570 3.36 -11.25 -32.57
N LEU A 571 4.53 -10.67 -32.90
CA LEU A 571 4.62 -9.34 -33.50
C LEU A 571 4.04 -9.31 -34.92
N GLU A 572 4.31 -10.34 -35.73
CA GLU A 572 3.74 -10.45 -37.07
C GLU A 572 2.21 -10.48 -37.04
N MET A 573 1.63 -11.30 -36.15
CA MET A 573 0.18 -11.35 -35.95
C MET A 573 -0.39 -10.02 -35.46
N ALA A 574 0.31 -9.36 -34.53
CA ALA A 574 -0.12 -8.08 -33.98
C ALA A 574 -0.07 -6.96 -35.02
N VAL A 575 0.98 -6.89 -35.84
CA VAL A 575 1.05 -5.93 -36.96
C VAL A 575 -0.06 -6.21 -37.96
N ALA A 576 -0.29 -7.47 -38.32
CA ALA A 576 -1.40 -7.85 -39.21
C ALA A 576 -2.76 -7.40 -38.65
N LYS A 577 -2.99 -7.57 -37.36
CA LYS A 577 -4.21 -7.12 -36.66
C LYS A 577 -4.30 -5.60 -36.60
N ALA A 578 -3.21 -4.91 -36.25
CA ALA A 578 -3.15 -3.45 -36.15
C ALA A 578 -3.55 -2.78 -37.47
N ARG A 579 -3.13 -3.34 -38.60
CA ARG A 579 -3.50 -2.88 -39.95
C ARG A 579 -4.99 -2.95 -40.23
N SER A 580 -5.71 -3.86 -39.56
CA SER A 580 -7.16 -4.01 -39.68
C SER A 580 -7.97 -3.18 -38.68
N LEU A 581 -7.30 -2.55 -37.70
CA LEU A 581 -7.98 -1.72 -36.70
C LEU A 581 -8.66 -0.54 -37.38
N LYS A 582 -9.84 -0.21 -36.88
CA LYS A 582 -10.63 0.97 -37.26
C LYS A 582 -10.91 1.79 -36.01
N PRO A 583 -11.03 3.13 -36.13
CA PRO A 583 -11.49 3.96 -35.02
C PRO A 583 -12.80 3.41 -34.47
N LEU A 584 -12.89 3.26 -33.15
CA LEU A 584 -14.12 2.89 -32.47
C LEU A 584 -14.63 4.07 -31.66
N THR A 585 -15.95 4.20 -31.60
CA THR A 585 -16.64 5.17 -30.74
C THR A 585 -17.20 4.46 -29.52
N ARG A 586 -17.16 5.13 -28.37
CA ARG A 586 -17.85 4.64 -27.17
C ARG A 586 -19.35 4.90 -27.34
N ALA A 587 -20.15 3.84 -27.29
CA ALA A 587 -21.59 3.99 -27.16
C ALA A 587 -21.92 4.42 -25.73
N ILE A 588 -22.62 5.53 -25.59
CA ILE A 588 -23.20 5.94 -24.31
C ILE A 588 -24.56 5.26 -24.22
N HIS A 589 -24.73 4.42 -23.19
CA HIS A 589 -26.00 3.78 -22.90
C HIS A 589 -26.62 4.40 -21.65
N GLU A 590 -27.92 4.65 -21.67
CA GLU A 590 -28.66 4.99 -20.46
C GLU A 590 -28.74 3.77 -19.55
N VAL A 591 -28.32 3.93 -18.30
CA VAL A 591 -28.39 2.90 -17.26
C VAL A 591 -29.56 3.23 -16.34
N THR A 592 -30.34 2.23 -15.92
CA THR A 592 -31.36 2.43 -14.88
C THR A 592 -30.67 2.63 -13.52
N PRO A 593 -30.82 3.78 -12.84
CA PRO A 593 -30.15 4.08 -11.58
C PRO A 593 -30.88 3.43 -10.38
N GLY A 594 -31.05 2.10 -10.44
CA GLY A 594 -31.67 1.31 -9.38
C GLY A 594 -30.70 0.31 -8.76
N VAL A 595 -30.81 0.09 -7.46
CA VAL A 595 -29.97 -0.86 -6.73
C VAL A 595 -30.84 -1.96 -6.10
N LEU A 596 -30.48 -3.21 -6.33
CA LEU A 596 -31.11 -4.38 -5.71
C LEU A 596 -30.26 -4.84 -4.53
N VAL A 597 -30.81 -4.77 -3.32
CA VAL A 597 -30.20 -5.32 -2.10
C VAL A 597 -30.88 -6.64 -1.77
N ILE A 598 -30.12 -7.73 -1.76
CA ILE A 598 -30.62 -9.08 -1.46
C ILE A 598 -30.25 -9.44 -0.01
N GLY A 599 -31.28 -9.59 0.83
CA GLY A 599 -31.20 -9.90 2.26
C GLY A 599 -31.59 -8.71 3.12
N GLY A 600 -32.65 -8.86 3.93
CA GLY A 600 -33.21 -7.85 4.84
C GLY A 600 -32.67 -7.91 6.27
N GLY A 601 -31.48 -8.47 6.49
CA GLY A 601 -30.78 -8.41 7.78
C GLY A 601 -30.17 -7.04 8.07
N LEU A 602 -29.49 -6.87 9.22
CA LEU A 602 -28.88 -5.59 9.63
C LEU A 602 -28.01 -4.96 8.53
N ALA A 603 -27.07 -5.70 7.96
CA ALA A 603 -26.20 -5.20 6.89
C ALA A 603 -26.97 -4.76 5.64
N GLY A 604 -27.98 -5.51 5.23
CA GLY A 604 -28.80 -5.19 4.06
C GLY A 604 -29.69 -3.98 4.28
N MET A 605 -30.28 -3.84 5.48
CA MET A 605 -31.05 -2.64 5.84
C MET A 605 -30.15 -1.40 5.91
N THR A 606 -28.97 -1.49 6.52
CA THR A 606 -28.00 -0.38 6.57
C THR A 606 -27.54 0.02 5.17
N ALA A 607 -27.20 -0.94 4.31
CA ALA A 607 -26.83 -0.66 2.92
C ALA A 607 -27.99 -0.02 2.13
N ALA A 608 -29.21 -0.55 2.29
CA ALA A 608 -30.38 -0.03 1.60
C ALA A 608 -30.71 1.42 2.00
N LEU A 609 -30.61 1.74 3.29
CA LEU A 609 -30.79 3.10 3.79
C LEU A 609 -29.72 4.04 3.23
N GLY A 610 -28.43 3.68 3.38
CA GLY A 610 -27.34 4.53 2.90
C GLY A 610 -27.37 4.79 1.40
N LEU A 611 -27.83 3.82 0.59
CA LEU A 611 -28.01 3.98 -0.85
C LEU A 611 -29.24 4.84 -1.19
N ALA A 612 -30.36 4.66 -0.49
CA ALA A 612 -31.57 5.43 -0.71
C ALA A 612 -31.35 6.92 -0.38
N GLU A 613 -30.60 7.19 0.69
CA GLU A 613 -30.22 8.56 1.08
C GLU A 613 -29.29 9.24 0.08
N GLN A 614 -28.48 8.46 -0.66
CA GLN A 614 -27.68 8.96 -1.79
C GLN A 614 -28.52 9.21 -3.06
N GLY A 615 -29.84 9.00 -3.01
CA GLY A 615 -30.77 9.28 -4.10
C GLY A 615 -30.98 8.12 -5.08
N PHE A 616 -30.50 6.91 -4.77
CA PHE A 616 -30.76 5.74 -5.60
C PHE A 616 -32.14 5.13 -5.30
N GLN A 617 -32.83 4.64 -6.33
CA GLN A 617 -34.00 3.78 -6.12
C GLN A 617 -33.54 2.41 -5.62
N VAL A 618 -33.87 2.06 -4.37
CA VAL A 618 -33.44 0.80 -3.76
C VAL A 618 -34.58 -0.21 -3.71
N TYR A 619 -34.31 -1.43 -4.14
CA TYR A 619 -35.17 -2.59 -3.97
C TYR A 619 -34.54 -3.50 -2.91
N LEU A 620 -35.13 -3.56 -1.71
CA LEU A 620 -34.70 -4.49 -0.66
C LEU A 620 -35.54 -5.76 -0.72
N VAL A 621 -34.89 -6.89 -0.98
CA VAL A 621 -35.53 -8.20 -1.09
C VAL A 621 -35.15 -9.07 0.10
N GLU A 622 -36.15 -9.54 0.84
CA GLU A 622 -36.00 -10.52 1.91
C GLU A 622 -36.80 -11.78 1.54
N LYS A 623 -36.22 -12.95 1.79
CA LYS A 623 -36.88 -14.24 1.56
C LYS A 623 -37.93 -14.55 2.64
N GLU A 624 -37.69 -14.06 3.86
CA GLU A 624 -38.60 -14.22 4.99
C GLU A 624 -39.74 -13.19 4.96
N LYS A 625 -40.78 -13.41 5.76
CA LYS A 625 -41.96 -12.53 5.82
C LYS A 625 -41.67 -11.15 6.43
N GLU A 626 -40.55 -10.99 7.12
CA GLU A 626 -40.23 -9.83 7.97
C GLU A 626 -38.72 -9.53 7.92
N LEU A 627 -38.36 -8.25 7.97
CA LEU A 627 -36.97 -7.78 7.99
C LEU A 627 -36.32 -7.96 9.38
N GLY A 628 -34.99 -7.96 9.41
CA GLY A 628 -34.15 -7.96 10.61
C GLY A 628 -33.23 -9.18 10.74
N GLY A 629 -33.56 -10.31 10.08
CA GLY A 629 -32.75 -11.53 10.15
C GLY A 629 -32.43 -11.93 11.61
N ASN A 630 -31.16 -12.25 11.89
CA ASN A 630 -30.70 -12.64 13.23
C ASN A 630 -30.91 -11.56 14.31
N LEU A 631 -30.97 -10.28 13.93
CA LEU A 631 -31.15 -9.17 14.89
C LEU A 631 -32.45 -9.32 15.69
N ARG A 632 -33.50 -9.89 15.08
CA ARG A 632 -34.80 -10.10 15.72
C ARG A 632 -34.76 -11.10 16.88
N HIS A 633 -33.75 -11.95 16.91
CA HIS A 633 -33.59 -12.98 17.92
C HIS A 633 -32.69 -12.52 19.08
N LEU A 634 -32.16 -11.29 19.02
CA LEU A 634 -31.35 -10.71 20.07
C LEU A 634 -32.23 -9.92 21.04
N TYR A 635 -32.05 -10.18 22.34
CA TYR A 635 -32.73 -9.45 23.41
C TYR A 635 -31.90 -8.26 23.92
N TYR A 636 -30.58 -8.40 23.87
CA TYR A 636 -29.59 -7.37 24.21
C TYR A 636 -28.47 -7.39 23.16
N THR A 637 -27.96 -6.22 22.79
CA THR A 637 -26.72 -6.08 22.02
C THR A 637 -25.50 -6.27 22.93
N LEU A 638 -24.34 -6.57 22.32
CA LEU A 638 -23.08 -6.86 23.02
C LEU A 638 -22.53 -5.65 23.79
#